data_AF-A0A6B1GJW7-F1
#
_entry.id   AF-A0A6B1GJW7-F1
#
_cell.length_a   1.000
_cell.length_b   1.000
_cell.length_c   1.000
_cell.angle_alpha   90.00
_cell.angle_beta   90.00
_cell.angle_gamma   90.00
#
_symmetry.space_group_name_H-M   'P 1'
#
loop_
_entity.id
_entity.type
_entity.pdbx_description
1 polymer ?
#
loop_
_entity_poly.entity_id
_entity_poly.type
_entity_poly.pdbx_seq_one_letter_code
_entity_poly.pdbx_strand_id
1 'polypeptide(L)'
;MPVSHSIKSAGVKLLKHVFPVVSSVFLFCGSADSLSFDLQAVSSITQPNVGSNTSVQVFYVDKRTHRAFSQGDAIVIGVVAQSSSDSSKSDSEHYKKMLARVDEALTAWETRRSIVPGFDQSLEFILTSRGKAEAAFFDVDYPEAIRLIEQALAEVEYIFQLEEDFYNINLKIAISAFETEDVKGAQDAIALALALRPNSKEAEFWQQQIIQLPELIAARQAAIAARNEGRLQDEIDALHRVLKIKPNEEEVKTRIEAANRELQDQRFKRAIGEVRQALSSQDVEKARNALTKAQRFNPSHPEITRLNQSIEELVRDLEVAKLIQTAANSAIQDDWIAVQESLEQALKLKPKLIDAIEGRDLAKSIIDAQSKFDDYLARSDRLSSKNIVEAVHKELEEAQVLLKFSPRLRTAVSELEFEMVKWQTEVPVRVISDGKTHIIVRRVGIIGAVRDREIMLKPGTYRFEGSRRGYRNKLVEIKVTPHANEITEVTVICNERV
;
A
#
# COMPACT_ATOMS: atom_id res chain seq x y z
N MET A 1 25.24 -53.30 -50.00
CA MET A 1 25.24 -54.70 -49.54
C MET A 1 23.98 -54.90 -48.71
N PRO A 2 23.10 -55.81 -49.17
CA PRO A 2 21.84 -56.17 -48.52
C PRO A 2 22.13 -57.15 -47.36
N VAL A 3 21.17 -57.61 -46.57
CA VAL A 3 20.33 -58.81 -46.77
C VAL A 3 19.20 -58.64 -45.72
N SER A 4 17.94 -58.38 -46.09
CA SER A 4 16.90 -59.32 -46.59
C SER A 4 16.64 -60.47 -45.60
N HIS A 5 15.44 -60.98 -45.32
CA HIS A 5 14.23 -61.24 -46.10
C HIS A 5 13.03 -61.30 -45.13
N SER A 6 11.87 -60.73 -45.44
CA SER A 6 10.83 -61.18 -46.39
C SER A 6 9.92 -62.27 -45.81
N ILE A 7 8.72 -61.90 -45.30
CA ILE A 7 7.38 -62.01 -45.94
C ILE A 7 6.88 -63.46 -46.12
N LYS A 8 5.67 -63.74 -45.60
CA LYS A 8 4.47 -64.30 -46.29
C LYS A 8 3.52 -64.90 -45.23
N SER A 9 2.37 -64.30 -44.91
CA SER A 9 1.10 -64.20 -45.65
C SER A 9 0.38 -65.55 -45.89
N ALA A 10 -0.74 -65.75 -45.20
CA ALA A 10 -1.96 -66.45 -45.65
C ALA A 10 -3.05 -66.12 -44.59
N GLY A 11 -4.25 -65.63 -44.89
CA GLY A 11 -5.16 -66.01 -45.97
C GLY A 11 -6.24 -66.94 -45.38
N VAL A 12 -7.33 -66.44 -44.75
CA VAL A 12 -8.67 -66.17 -45.33
C VAL A 12 -9.69 -67.33 -45.20
N LYS A 13 -10.92 -66.98 -44.73
CA LYS A 13 -12.28 -67.61 -44.88
C LYS A 13 -12.57 -68.96 -44.19
N LEU A 14 -13.53 -69.08 -43.25
CA LEU A 14 -15.02 -68.94 -43.24
C LEU A 14 -15.78 -70.29 -43.40
N LEU A 15 -16.54 -70.62 -42.34
CA LEU A 15 -17.80 -71.39 -42.23
C LEU A 15 -17.85 -72.89 -42.61
N LYS A 16 -18.20 -73.75 -41.64
CA LYS A 16 -19.52 -74.43 -41.53
C LYS A 16 -19.64 -75.38 -40.31
N HIS A 17 -20.63 -75.07 -39.47
CA HIS A 17 -21.57 -75.92 -38.69
C HIS A 17 -21.15 -77.15 -37.82
N VAL A 18 -21.54 -77.02 -36.53
CA VAL A 18 -22.22 -77.99 -35.61
C VAL A 18 -21.40 -79.16 -35.03
N PHE A 19 -21.21 -79.20 -33.71
CA PHE A 19 -21.43 -80.32 -32.75
C PHE A 19 -21.16 -79.83 -31.29
N PRO A 20 -21.71 -80.47 -30.24
CA PRO A 20 -22.01 -79.85 -28.94
C PRO A 20 -20.90 -79.94 -27.89
N VAL A 21 -20.99 -78.99 -26.95
CA VAL A 21 -20.50 -78.92 -25.56
C VAL A 21 -19.51 -80.01 -25.12
N VAL A 22 -18.23 -79.64 -25.07
CA VAL A 22 -17.23 -80.25 -24.20
C VAL A 22 -16.69 -79.14 -23.30
N SER A 23 -17.03 -79.17 -22.02
CA SER A 23 -16.45 -78.27 -21.02
C SER A 23 -14.99 -78.64 -20.79
N SER A 24 -14.11 -77.70 -21.10
CA SER A 24 -12.67 -77.74 -20.87
C SER A 24 -12.34 -77.83 -19.38
N VAL A 25 -11.44 -78.74 -19.02
CA VAL A 25 -10.75 -78.76 -17.72
C VAL A 25 -9.46 -77.94 -17.86
N PHE A 26 -9.30 -76.89 -17.05
CA PHE A 26 -8.04 -76.17 -16.93
C PHE A 26 -7.11 -76.90 -15.95
N LEU A 27 -5.87 -77.17 -16.39
CA LEU A 27 -4.75 -77.62 -15.56
C LEU A 27 -3.82 -76.42 -15.33
N PHE A 28 -3.66 -75.99 -14.09
CA PHE A 28 -2.57 -75.09 -13.68
C PHE A 28 -1.42 -75.92 -13.10
N CYS A 29 -0.21 -75.62 -13.57
CA CYS A 29 1.04 -76.21 -13.08
C CYS A 29 1.76 -75.17 -12.20
N GLY A 30 2.15 -75.56 -10.98
CA GLY A 30 2.94 -74.75 -10.07
C GLY A 30 3.65 -75.65 -9.06
N SER A 31 4.96 -75.50 -8.94
CA SER A 31 5.88 -76.43 -8.30
C SER A 31 6.31 -76.02 -6.88
N ALA A 32 6.47 -77.06 -6.07
CA ALA A 32 7.46 -77.30 -5.01
C ALA A 32 7.10 -76.96 -3.54
N ASP A 33 7.24 -78.04 -2.76
CA ASP A 33 7.69 -78.13 -1.37
C ASP A 33 6.71 -77.80 -0.24
N SER A 34 5.97 -78.81 0.20
CA SER A 34 6.19 -79.43 1.52
C SER A 34 5.18 -80.55 1.79
N LEU A 35 5.69 -81.59 2.46
CA LEU A 35 4.96 -82.77 2.91
C LEU A 35 3.77 -82.39 3.81
N SER A 36 2.57 -82.63 3.33
CA SER A 36 1.44 -83.02 4.17
C SER A 36 0.47 -83.84 3.34
N PHE A 37 0.14 -85.03 3.84
CA PHE A 37 -0.89 -85.88 3.27
C PHE A 37 -2.23 -85.20 3.47
N ASP A 38 -2.82 -84.64 2.42
CA ASP A 38 -4.23 -84.26 2.43
C ASP A 38 -5.00 -85.09 1.40
N LEU A 39 -5.85 -85.96 1.94
CA LEU A 39 -6.86 -86.73 1.24
C LEU A 39 -7.88 -85.74 0.66
N GLN A 40 -7.65 -85.23 -0.55
CA GLN A 40 -8.70 -84.54 -1.29
C GLN A 40 -9.71 -85.57 -1.80
N ALA A 41 -10.81 -85.68 -1.05
CA ALA A 41 -12.03 -86.29 -1.54
C ALA A 41 -12.51 -85.51 -2.77
N VAL A 42 -12.51 -86.18 -3.92
CA VAL A 42 -13.16 -85.67 -5.13
C VAL A 42 -14.64 -85.60 -4.84
N SER A 43 -15.20 -84.39 -4.88
CA SER A 43 -16.63 -84.14 -4.71
C SER A 43 -17.41 -84.89 -5.80
N SER A 44 -18.31 -85.76 -5.36
CA SER A 44 -19.28 -86.41 -6.22
C SER A 44 -20.37 -85.40 -6.57
N ILE A 45 -20.61 -85.21 -7.87
CA ILE A 45 -21.81 -84.53 -8.35
C ILE A 45 -22.96 -85.54 -8.20
N THR A 46 -23.68 -85.48 -7.10
CA THR A 46 -24.97 -86.17 -6.95
C THR A 46 -26.07 -85.34 -7.58
N GLN A 47 -26.56 -85.76 -8.75
CA GLN A 47 -27.88 -85.35 -9.23
C GLN A 47 -28.95 -86.20 -8.51
N PRO A 48 -30.04 -85.60 -7.99
CA PRO A 48 -31.14 -86.39 -7.44
C PRO A 48 -31.99 -86.94 -8.60
N ASN A 49 -32.48 -88.18 -8.44
CA ASN A 49 -33.27 -88.96 -9.40
C ASN A 49 -32.51 -89.61 -10.57
N VAL A 50 -31.88 -90.76 -10.32
CA VAL A 50 -32.16 -92.02 -11.05
C VAL A 50 -31.79 -93.19 -10.13
N GLY A 51 -32.74 -94.08 -9.85
CA GLY A 51 -32.45 -95.36 -9.23
C GLY A 51 -31.75 -96.28 -10.24
N SER A 52 -30.46 -96.51 -10.06
CA SER A 52 -29.76 -97.67 -10.62
C SER A 52 -28.38 -97.80 -9.99
N ASN A 53 -28.01 -99.04 -9.61
CA ASN A 53 -26.71 -99.44 -9.09
C ASN A 53 -25.54 -98.77 -9.82
N THR A 54 -24.75 -97.96 -9.12
CA THR A 54 -23.46 -97.45 -9.60
C THR A 54 -22.34 -98.27 -8.98
N SER A 55 -21.73 -99.16 -9.77
CA SER A 55 -20.46 -99.80 -9.40
C SER A 55 -19.30 -98.84 -9.68
N VAL A 56 -18.59 -98.40 -8.65
CA VAL A 56 -17.35 -97.62 -8.79
C VAL A 56 -16.17 -98.59 -8.86
N GLN A 57 -15.43 -98.61 -9.98
CA GLN A 57 -14.14 -99.30 -10.07
C GLN A 57 -13.02 -98.30 -9.76
N VAL A 58 -12.22 -98.60 -8.74
CA VAL A 58 -11.00 -97.84 -8.41
C VAL A 58 -9.82 -98.52 -9.10
N PHE A 59 -9.09 -97.76 -9.92
CA PHE A 59 -7.84 -98.21 -10.54
C PHE A 59 -6.65 -97.59 -9.83
N TYR A 60 -5.67 -98.41 -9.45
CA TYR A 60 -4.36 -97.92 -9.00
C TYR A 60 -3.42 -97.82 -10.20
N VAL A 61 -2.74 -96.68 -10.33
CA VAL A 61 -1.67 -96.46 -11.31
C VAL A 61 -0.35 -96.31 -10.57
N ASP A 62 0.57 -97.23 -10.80
CA ASP A 62 1.96 -97.07 -10.37
C ASP A 62 2.65 -95.99 -11.23
N LYS A 63 3.03 -94.88 -10.59
CA LYS A 63 3.63 -93.71 -11.24
C LYS A 63 5.05 -93.93 -11.78
N ARG A 64 5.66 -95.11 -11.61
CA ARG A 64 6.95 -95.43 -12.26
C ARG A 64 6.86 -96.34 -13.49
N THR A 65 5.77 -97.07 -13.69
CA THR A 65 5.69 -98.09 -14.76
C THR A 65 4.46 -97.99 -15.66
N HIS A 66 3.48 -97.13 -15.35
CA HIS A 66 2.28 -96.89 -16.17
C HIS A 66 1.51 -98.16 -16.58
N ARG A 67 1.42 -99.18 -15.71
CA ARG A 67 0.50 -100.32 -15.88
C ARG A 67 -0.61 -100.31 -14.82
N ALA A 68 -1.82 -100.67 -15.24
CA ALA A 68 -2.99 -100.81 -14.38
C ALA A 68 -3.22 -102.30 -14.03
N PHE A 69 -3.58 -102.56 -12.77
CA PHE A 69 -3.99 -103.89 -12.30
C PHE A 69 -5.38 -103.83 -11.67
N SER A 70 -6.20 -104.86 -11.89
CA SER A 70 -7.49 -105.08 -11.23
C SER A 70 -7.37 -106.27 -10.29
N GLN A 71 -7.81 -106.13 -9.03
CA GLN A 71 -7.99 -107.29 -8.18
C GLN A 71 -9.25 -107.17 -7.29
N GLY A 72 -10.17 -108.12 -7.49
CA GLY A 72 -10.79 -108.93 -6.45
C GLY A 72 -11.70 -108.28 -5.39
N ASP A 73 -12.98 -108.59 -5.53
CA ASP A 73 -14.04 -108.77 -4.53
C ASP A 73 -14.43 -107.64 -3.56
N ALA A 74 -15.71 -107.30 -3.66
CA ALA A 74 -16.42 -106.34 -2.85
C ALA A 74 -16.60 -106.81 -1.39
N ILE A 75 -16.32 -105.91 -0.45
CA ILE A 75 -16.89 -105.97 0.90
C ILE A 75 -17.87 -104.80 1.02
N VAL A 76 -19.16 -105.13 1.04
CA VAL A 76 -20.24 -104.22 1.39
C VAL A 76 -20.17 -103.97 2.90
N ILE A 77 -19.65 -102.81 3.30
CA ILE A 77 -19.87 -102.29 4.66
C ILE A 77 -20.97 -101.24 4.55
N GLY A 78 -22.20 -101.65 4.86
CA GLY A 78 -23.29 -100.72 5.11
C GLY A 78 -22.99 -99.94 6.38
N VAL A 79 -22.44 -98.74 6.25
CA VAL A 79 -22.46 -97.76 7.34
C VAL A 79 -23.80 -97.05 7.24
N VAL A 80 -24.75 -97.55 8.02
CA VAL A 80 -25.98 -96.83 8.37
C VAL A 80 -25.52 -95.55 9.09
N ALA A 81 -25.67 -94.40 8.44
CA ALA A 81 -25.53 -93.11 9.11
C ALA A 81 -26.66 -92.99 10.14
N GLN A 82 -26.38 -93.40 11.39
CA GLN A 82 -27.13 -92.91 12.52
C GLN A 82 -26.81 -91.42 12.65
N SER A 83 -27.77 -90.58 12.26
CA SER A 83 -27.78 -89.16 12.57
C SER A 83 -27.65 -89.00 14.08
N SER A 84 -26.44 -88.68 14.55
CA SER A 84 -26.20 -88.36 15.94
C SER A 84 -26.94 -87.06 16.25
N SER A 85 -27.65 -87.02 17.37
CA SER A 85 -28.38 -85.83 17.84
C SER A 85 -27.49 -84.60 18.06
N ASP A 86 -26.16 -84.77 18.04
CA ASP A 86 -25.18 -83.70 18.18
C ASP A 86 -24.87 -82.96 16.87
N SER A 87 -24.92 -83.62 15.70
CA SER A 87 -24.70 -82.93 14.42
C SER A 87 -25.89 -82.02 14.07
N SER A 88 -27.11 -82.52 14.27
CA SER A 88 -28.35 -81.75 14.04
C SER A 88 -28.46 -80.50 14.92
N LYS A 89 -27.95 -80.56 16.18
CA LYS A 89 -27.87 -79.39 17.05
C LYS A 89 -26.83 -78.38 16.56
N SER A 90 -25.67 -78.86 16.12
CA SER A 90 -24.60 -78.02 15.55
C SER A 90 -25.04 -77.31 14.28
N ASP A 91 -25.69 -78.03 13.36
CA ASP A 91 -26.18 -77.49 12.08
C ASP A 91 -27.31 -76.48 12.30
N SER A 92 -28.18 -76.74 13.28
CA SER A 92 -29.20 -75.78 13.73
C SER A 92 -28.59 -74.47 14.24
N GLU A 93 -27.59 -74.53 15.12
CA GLU A 93 -26.92 -73.33 15.64
C GLU A 93 -26.12 -72.59 14.56
N HIS A 94 -25.52 -73.31 13.62
CA HIS A 94 -24.82 -72.73 12.48
C HIS A 94 -25.77 -71.95 11.56
N TYR A 95 -26.91 -72.55 11.21
CA TYR A 95 -27.97 -71.88 10.45
C TYR A 95 -28.45 -70.60 11.15
N LYS A 96 -28.79 -70.67 12.45
CA LYS A 96 -29.28 -69.50 13.21
C LYS A 96 -28.27 -68.34 13.22
N LYS A 97 -26.98 -68.65 13.31
CA LYS A 97 -25.92 -67.63 13.25
C LYS A 97 -25.86 -66.95 11.88
N MET A 98 -26.01 -67.69 10.79
CA MET A 98 -26.04 -67.13 9.44
C MET A 98 -27.32 -66.33 9.16
N LEU A 99 -28.47 -66.84 9.62
CA LEU A 99 -29.75 -66.14 9.55
C LEU A 99 -29.66 -64.79 10.27
N ALA A 100 -29.06 -64.75 11.47
CA ALA A 100 -28.86 -63.50 12.20
C ALA A 100 -28.02 -62.48 11.42
N ARG A 101 -26.97 -62.91 10.69
CA ARG A 101 -26.16 -62.03 9.83
C ARG A 101 -26.96 -61.47 8.65
N VAL A 102 -27.80 -62.31 8.03
CA VAL A 102 -28.67 -61.89 6.93
C VAL A 102 -29.73 -60.90 7.44
N ASP A 103 -30.36 -61.17 8.58
CA ASP A 103 -31.35 -60.29 9.21
C ASP A 103 -30.75 -58.95 9.64
N GLU A 104 -29.53 -58.95 10.19
CA GLU A 104 -28.79 -57.74 10.53
C GLU A 104 -28.51 -56.89 9.27
N ALA A 105 -28.08 -57.52 8.18
CA ALA A 105 -27.85 -56.83 6.91
C ALA A 105 -29.13 -56.25 6.31
N LEU A 106 -30.23 -57.03 6.31
CA LEU A 106 -31.54 -56.57 5.84
C LEU A 106 -32.04 -55.36 6.64
N THR A 107 -31.93 -55.41 7.98
CA THR A 107 -32.28 -54.29 8.86
C THR A 107 -31.43 -53.05 8.58
N ALA A 108 -30.12 -53.23 8.33
CA ALA A 108 -29.22 -52.14 8.00
C ALA A 108 -29.61 -51.44 6.67
N TRP A 109 -30.13 -52.19 5.70
CA TRP A 109 -30.50 -51.66 4.39
C TRP A 109 -31.89 -51.07 4.27
N GLU A 110 -32.80 -51.32 5.22
CA GLU A 110 -34.10 -50.62 5.28
C GLU A 110 -33.95 -49.10 5.20
N THR A 111 -32.80 -48.58 5.64
CA THR A 111 -32.47 -47.15 5.64
C THR A 111 -31.64 -46.68 4.42
N ARG A 112 -31.08 -47.57 3.59
CA ARG A 112 -30.11 -47.25 2.51
C ARG A 112 -30.44 -47.82 1.12
N ARG A 113 -31.61 -48.45 0.97
CA ARG A 113 -32.08 -49.18 -0.22
C ARG A 113 -31.96 -48.47 -1.58
N SER A 114 -31.98 -47.14 -1.63
CA SER A 114 -32.13 -46.39 -2.90
C SER A 114 -30.82 -45.84 -3.51
N ILE A 115 -29.65 -46.14 -2.92
CA ILE A 115 -28.39 -45.47 -3.30
C ILE A 115 -27.55 -46.31 -4.28
N VAL A 116 -27.61 -47.65 -4.17
CA VAL A 116 -26.77 -48.57 -4.95
C VAL A 116 -27.51 -49.08 -6.19
N PRO A 117 -26.97 -48.90 -7.42
CA PRO A 117 -27.57 -49.45 -8.62
C PRO A 117 -27.65 -50.99 -8.56
N GLY A 118 -28.81 -51.57 -8.93
CA GLY A 118 -29.02 -53.03 -8.95
C GLY A 118 -29.43 -53.65 -7.60
N PHE A 119 -29.52 -52.85 -6.53
CA PHE A 119 -29.82 -53.30 -5.18
C PHE A 119 -31.15 -54.09 -5.05
N ASP A 120 -32.20 -53.67 -5.76
CA ASP A 120 -33.52 -54.32 -5.66
C ASP A 120 -33.51 -55.77 -6.13
N GLN A 121 -32.71 -56.12 -7.14
CA GLN A 121 -32.62 -57.51 -7.64
C GLN A 121 -31.91 -58.42 -6.63
N SER A 122 -30.80 -57.96 -6.08
CA SER A 122 -30.06 -58.69 -5.05
C SER A 122 -30.88 -58.82 -3.75
N LEU A 123 -31.64 -57.79 -3.37
CA LEU A 123 -32.55 -57.84 -2.23
C LEU A 123 -33.65 -58.89 -2.43
N GLU A 124 -34.27 -58.94 -3.61
CA GLU A 124 -35.28 -59.96 -3.93
C GLU A 124 -34.70 -61.38 -3.86
N PHE A 125 -33.47 -61.58 -4.34
CA PHE A 125 -32.77 -62.85 -4.24
C PHE A 125 -32.49 -63.25 -2.79
N ILE A 126 -32.03 -62.32 -1.95
CA ILE A 126 -31.77 -62.54 -0.53
C ILE A 126 -33.06 -62.92 0.21
N LEU A 127 -34.14 -62.15 0.03
CA LEU A 127 -35.44 -62.42 0.68
C LEU A 127 -36.02 -63.77 0.24
N THR A 128 -35.91 -64.11 -1.05
CA THR A 128 -36.39 -65.39 -1.58
C THR A 128 -35.57 -66.56 -1.02
N SER A 129 -34.24 -66.44 -1.00
CA SER A 129 -33.35 -67.49 -0.50
C SER A 129 -33.51 -67.69 1.00
N ARG A 130 -33.64 -66.58 1.77
CA ARG A 130 -33.96 -66.58 3.20
C ARG A 130 -35.29 -67.30 3.49
N GLY A 131 -36.37 -66.97 2.78
CA GLY A 131 -37.68 -67.60 2.99
C GLY A 131 -37.70 -69.10 2.66
N LYS A 132 -36.97 -69.53 1.62
CA LYS A 132 -36.77 -70.96 1.32
C LYS A 132 -35.95 -71.65 2.41
N ALA A 133 -34.91 -70.98 2.92
CA ALA A 133 -34.06 -71.51 3.98
C ALA A 133 -34.84 -71.69 5.29
N GLU A 134 -35.72 -70.75 5.64
CA GLU A 134 -36.64 -70.86 6.79
C GLU A 134 -37.58 -72.07 6.63
N ALA A 135 -38.17 -72.28 5.46
CA ALA A 135 -39.02 -73.44 5.19
C ALA A 135 -38.27 -74.77 5.36
N ALA A 136 -37.08 -74.90 4.77
CA ALA A 136 -36.23 -76.09 4.92
C ALA A 136 -35.81 -76.33 6.39
N PHE A 137 -35.57 -75.27 7.15
CA PHE A 137 -35.26 -75.36 8.57
C PHE A 137 -36.45 -75.88 9.40
N PHE A 138 -37.68 -75.43 9.10
CA PHE A 138 -38.90 -75.94 9.73
C PHE A 138 -39.15 -77.42 9.42
N ASP A 139 -38.79 -77.86 8.21
CA ASP A 139 -38.88 -79.25 7.77
C ASP A 139 -37.74 -80.14 8.31
N VAL A 140 -36.84 -79.59 9.15
CA VAL A 140 -35.69 -80.28 9.76
C VAL A 140 -34.63 -80.70 8.71
N ASP A 141 -34.69 -80.13 7.49
CA ASP A 141 -33.67 -80.28 6.44
C ASP A 141 -32.57 -79.23 6.63
N TYR A 142 -31.75 -79.44 7.68
CA TYR A 142 -30.66 -78.53 8.01
C TYR A 142 -29.62 -78.37 6.87
N PRO A 143 -29.22 -79.41 6.12
CA PRO A 143 -28.30 -79.25 4.99
C PRO A 143 -28.82 -78.30 3.90
N GLU A 144 -30.10 -78.42 3.51
CA GLU A 144 -30.68 -77.53 2.50
C GLU A 144 -30.91 -76.12 3.06
N ALA A 145 -31.32 -75.99 4.33
CA ALA A 145 -31.44 -74.70 5.01
C ALA A 145 -30.10 -73.94 5.08
N ILE A 146 -29.01 -74.64 5.41
CA ILE A 146 -27.63 -74.09 5.42
C ILE A 146 -27.23 -73.66 4.01
N ARG A 147 -27.42 -74.51 3.00
CA ARG A 147 -27.06 -74.18 1.60
C ARG A 147 -27.80 -72.92 1.10
N LEU A 148 -29.08 -72.79 1.40
CA LEU A 148 -29.90 -71.64 0.98
C LEU A 148 -29.56 -70.35 1.73
N ILE A 149 -29.27 -70.43 3.03
CA ILE A 149 -28.86 -69.24 3.79
C ILE A 149 -27.43 -68.80 3.45
N GLU A 150 -26.53 -69.73 3.09
CA GLU A 150 -25.21 -69.42 2.54
C GLU A 150 -25.31 -68.67 1.20
N GLN A 151 -26.25 -69.06 0.33
CA GLN A 151 -26.53 -68.32 -0.90
C GLN A 151 -27.02 -66.90 -0.63
N ALA A 152 -27.92 -66.72 0.34
CA ALA A 152 -28.37 -65.40 0.76
C ALA A 152 -27.19 -64.57 1.32
N LEU A 153 -26.31 -65.19 2.11
CA LEU A 153 -25.17 -64.52 2.73
C LEU A 153 -24.09 -64.13 1.70
N ALA A 154 -23.84 -64.95 0.68
CA ALA A 154 -22.92 -64.61 -0.41
C ALA A 154 -23.41 -63.38 -1.19
N GLU A 155 -24.72 -63.29 -1.45
CA GLU A 155 -25.32 -62.11 -2.07
C GLU A 155 -25.25 -60.90 -1.13
N VAL A 156 -25.37 -61.10 0.19
CA VAL A 156 -25.19 -60.03 1.18
C VAL A 156 -23.77 -59.46 1.14
N GLU A 157 -22.76 -60.32 1.09
CA GLU A 157 -21.34 -59.93 0.99
C GLU A 157 -21.05 -59.21 -0.34
N TYR A 158 -21.67 -59.65 -1.44
CA TYR A 158 -21.60 -58.96 -2.73
C TYR A 158 -22.14 -57.52 -2.66
N ILE A 159 -23.31 -57.31 -2.03
CA ILE A 159 -23.87 -55.96 -1.85
C ILE A 159 -22.93 -55.08 -1.02
N PHE A 160 -22.35 -55.59 0.07
CA PHE A 160 -21.40 -54.79 0.86
C PHE A 160 -20.15 -54.39 0.08
N GLN A 161 -19.63 -55.27 -0.79
CA GLN A 161 -18.54 -54.91 -1.69
C GLN A 161 -18.96 -53.84 -2.70
N LEU A 162 -20.17 -53.96 -3.26
CA LEU A 162 -20.71 -52.98 -4.20
C LEU A 162 -20.92 -51.60 -3.54
N GLU A 163 -21.39 -51.57 -2.29
CA GLU A 163 -21.46 -50.34 -1.49
C GLU A 163 -20.08 -49.70 -1.29
N GLU A 164 -19.05 -50.50 -0.99
CA GLU A 164 -17.68 -50.00 -0.85
C GLU A 164 -17.12 -49.45 -2.16
N ASP A 165 -17.31 -50.15 -3.27
CA ASP A 165 -16.89 -49.70 -4.59
C ASP A 165 -17.63 -48.41 -5.00
N PHE A 166 -18.94 -48.34 -4.72
CA PHE A 166 -19.76 -47.16 -5.02
C PHE A 166 -19.38 -45.96 -4.13
N TYR A 167 -19.02 -46.19 -2.87
CA TYR A 167 -18.45 -45.15 -2.01
C TYR A 167 -17.13 -44.61 -2.59
N ASN A 168 -16.20 -45.51 -2.91
CA ASN A 168 -14.86 -45.16 -3.39
C ASN A 168 -14.89 -44.43 -4.73
N ILE A 169 -15.77 -44.83 -5.66
CA ILE A 169 -15.90 -44.17 -6.96
C ILE A 169 -16.50 -42.77 -6.82
N ASN A 170 -17.56 -42.61 -6.01
CA ASN A 170 -18.19 -41.30 -5.81
C ASN A 170 -17.27 -40.34 -5.06
N LEU A 171 -16.49 -40.82 -4.09
CA LEU A 171 -15.47 -40.00 -3.44
C LEU A 171 -14.42 -39.51 -4.45
N LYS A 172 -13.93 -40.38 -5.34
CA LYS A 172 -12.99 -39.99 -6.42
C LYS A 172 -13.61 -38.98 -7.38
N ILE A 173 -14.87 -39.17 -7.77
CA ILE A 173 -15.60 -38.22 -8.61
C ILE A 173 -15.71 -36.87 -7.90
N ALA A 174 -16.04 -36.84 -6.61
CA ALA A 174 -16.15 -35.61 -5.83
C ALA A 174 -14.82 -34.85 -5.77
N ILE A 175 -13.71 -35.54 -5.54
CA ILE A 175 -12.36 -34.95 -5.53
C ILE A 175 -11.98 -34.41 -6.90
N SER A 176 -12.21 -35.17 -7.98
CA SER A 176 -11.91 -34.73 -9.34
C SER A 176 -12.78 -33.54 -9.76
N ALA A 177 -14.06 -33.54 -9.40
CA ALA A 177 -14.96 -32.41 -9.62
C ALA A 177 -14.53 -31.17 -8.82
N PHE A 178 -14.03 -31.35 -7.59
CA PHE A 178 -13.43 -30.27 -6.80
C PHE A 178 -12.19 -29.67 -7.49
N GLU A 179 -11.27 -30.51 -7.99
CA GLU A 179 -10.06 -30.07 -8.69
C GLU A 179 -10.35 -29.35 -10.01
N THR A 180 -11.43 -29.73 -10.69
CA THR A 180 -11.88 -29.12 -11.96
C THR A 180 -12.87 -27.97 -11.76
N GLU A 181 -13.11 -27.56 -10.51
CA GLU A 181 -14.03 -26.48 -10.14
C GLU A 181 -15.51 -26.74 -10.55
N ASP A 182 -15.91 -28.00 -10.78
CA ASP A 182 -17.30 -28.42 -10.98
C ASP A 182 -18.03 -28.55 -9.63
N VAL A 183 -18.59 -27.43 -9.19
CA VAL A 183 -19.35 -27.31 -7.94
C VAL A 183 -20.46 -28.35 -7.84
N LYS A 184 -21.25 -28.52 -8.89
CA LYS A 184 -22.44 -29.37 -8.84
C LYS A 184 -22.03 -30.84 -8.83
N GLY A 185 -21.13 -31.25 -9.72
CA GLY A 185 -20.61 -32.61 -9.74
C GLY A 185 -19.96 -33.00 -8.41
N ALA A 186 -19.22 -32.09 -7.79
CA ALA A 186 -18.58 -32.33 -6.49
C ALA A 186 -19.62 -32.51 -5.36
N GLN A 187 -20.63 -31.64 -5.32
CA GLN A 187 -21.71 -31.71 -4.33
C GLN A 187 -22.56 -32.97 -4.46
N ASP A 188 -22.94 -33.33 -5.68
CA ASP A 188 -23.76 -34.51 -5.94
C ASP A 188 -23.00 -35.79 -5.57
N ALA A 189 -21.73 -35.90 -5.98
CA ALA A 189 -20.91 -37.09 -5.71
C ALA A 189 -20.54 -37.25 -4.23
N ILE A 190 -20.22 -36.16 -3.51
CA ILE A 190 -19.92 -36.25 -2.08
C ILE A 190 -21.17 -36.59 -1.24
N ALA A 191 -22.34 -36.13 -1.66
CA ALA A 191 -23.61 -36.49 -1.03
C ALA A 191 -23.88 -37.99 -1.17
N LEU A 192 -23.62 -38.60 -2.33
CA LEU A 192 -23.72 -40.05 -2.54
C LEU A 192 -22.73 -40.83 -1.66
N ALA A 193 -21.48 -40.38 -1.58
CA ALA A 193 -20.48 -41.03 -0.72
C ALA A 193 -20.87 -40.99 0.78
N LEU A 194 -21.36 -39.85 1.26
CA LEU A 194 -21.82 -39.69 2.64
C LEU A 194 -23.13 -40.43 2.93
N ALA A 195 -24.01 -40.60 1.95
CA ALA A 195 -25.22 -41.39 2.12
C ALA A 195 -24.91 -42.88 2.36
N LEU A 196 -23.84 -43.40 1.75
CA LEU A 196 -23.35 -44.77 2.00
C LEU A 196 -22.56 -44.91 3.30
N ARG A 197 -21.66 -43.94 3.59
CA ARG A 197 -20.83 -43.94 4.80
C ARG A 197 -20.95 -42.60 5.54
N PRO A 198 -21.99 -42.40 6.36
CA PRO A 198 -22.25 -41.12 7.04
C PRO A 198 -21.15 -40.67 8.00
N ASN A 199 -20.39 -41.62 8.56
CA ASN A 199 -19.33 -41.35 9.54
C ASN A 199 -17.91 -41.41 8.92
N SER A 200 -17.80 -41.27 7.60
CA SER A 200 -16.50 -41.25 6.94
C SER A 200 -15.81 -39.89 7.14
N LYS A 201 -14.75 -39.89 7.95
CA LYS A 201 -13.91 -38.69 8.18
C LYS A 201 -13.35 -38.10 6.89
N GLU A 202 -13.04 -38.94 5.91
CA GLU A 202 -12.52 -38.49 4.62
C GLU A 202 -13.59 -37.80 3.78
N ALA A 203 -14.79 -38.39 3.70
CA ALA A 203 -15.90 -37.79 2.97
C ALA A 203 -16.39 -36.50 3.65
N GLU A 204 -16.42 -36.45 4.98
CA GLU A 204 -16.69 -35.23 5.75
C GLU A 204 -15.66 -34.13 5.47
N PHE A 205 -14.37 -34.48 5.43
CA PHE A 205 -13.31 -33.53 5.09
C PHE A 205 -13.54 -32.90 3.70
N TRP A 206 -13.79 -33.73 2.69
CA TRP A 206 -14.02 -33.24 1.33
C TRP A 206 -15.33 -32.47 1.19
N GLN A 207 -16.39 -32.86 1.90
CA GLN A 207 -17.63 -32.09 1.95
C GLN A 207 -17.38 -30.66 2.44
N GLN A 208 -16.58 -30.48 3.50
CA GLN A 208 -16.23 -29.16 4.03
C GLN A 208 -15.41 -28.33 3.02
N GLN A 209 -14.57 -28.97 2.21
CA GLN A 209 -13.85 -28.28 1.13
C GLN A 209 -14.80 -27.87 0.00
N ILE A 210 -15.67 -28.77 -0.44
CA ILE A 210 -16.62 -28.57 -1.55
C ILE A 210 -17.64 -27.46 -1.24
N ILE A 211 -18.10 -27.35 0.00
CA ILE A 211 -19.00 -26.26 0.43
C ILE A 211 -18.36 -24.88 0.22
N GLN A 212 -17.03 -24.77 0.33
CA GLN A 212 -16.30 -23.51 0.16
C GLN A 212 -15.92 -23.22 -1.30
N LEU A 213 -16.06 -24.21 -2.20
CA LEU A 213 -15.65 -24.10 -3.60
C LEU A 213 -16.32 -22.95 -4.37
N PRO A 214 -17.64 -22.67 -4.22
CA PRO A 214 -18.26 -21.53 -4.90
C PRO A 214 -17.65 -20.18 -4.52
N GLU A 215 -17.34 -19.98 -3.23
CA GLU A 215 -16.70 -18.74 -2.76
C GLU A 215 -15.25 -18.65 -3.25
N LEU A 216 -14.52 -19.78 -3.29
CA LEU A 216 -13.16 -19.81 -3.83
C LEU A 216 -13.12 -19.35 -5.30
N ILE A 217 -14.02 -19.88 -6.13
CA ILE A 217 -14.14 -19.52 -7.55
C ILE A 217 -14.51 -18.03 -7.69
N ALA A 218 -15.54 -17.59 -6.94
CA ALA A 218 -15.98 -16.19 -6.97
C ALA A 218 -14.88 -15.23 -6.54
N ALA A 219 -14.10 -15.56 -5.51
CA ALA A 219 -12.97 -14.76 -5.04
C ALA A 219 -11.84 -14.68 -6.08
N ARG A 220 -11.50 -15.79 -6.75
CA ARG A 220 -10.52 -15.83 -7.84
C ARG A 220 -10.95 -14.97 -9.02
N GLN A 221 -12.21 -15.11 -9.46
CA GLN A 221 -12.77 -14.31 -10.54
C GLN A 221 -12.79 -12.81 -10.20
N ALA A 222 -13.17 -12.47 -8.96
CA ALA A 222 -13.14 -11.08 -8.48
C ALA A 222 -11.73 -10.50 -8.47
N ALA A 223 -10.73 -11.28 -8.05
CA ALA A 223 -9.32 -10.85 -8.08
C ALA A 223 -8.84 -10.58 -9.51
N ILE A 224 -9.15 -11.47 -10.46
CA ILE A 224 -8.78 -11.31 -11.87
C ILE A 224 -9.47 -10.08 -12.49
N ALA A 225 -10.76 -9.88 -12.22
CA ALA A 225 -11.49 -8.72 -12.72
C ALA A 225 -10.91 -7.41 -12.17
N ALA A 226 -10.68 -7.35 -10.85
CA ALA A 226 -10.08 -6.18 -10.20
C ALA A 226 -8.67 -5.88 -10.74
N ARG A 227 -7.87 -6.92 -11.00
CA ARG A 227 -6.55 -6.79 -11.63
C ARG A 227 -6.63 -6.16 -13.01
N ASN A 228 -7.51 -6.68 -13.87
CA ASN A 228 -7.69 -6.19 -15.24
C ASN A 228 -8.17 -4.73 -15.28
N GLU A 229 -8.93 -4.31 -14.28
CA GLU A 229 -9.42 -2.95 -14.14
C GLU A 229 -8.46 -2.03 -13.37
N GLY A 230 -7.33 -2.54 -12.88
CA GLY A 230 -6.35 -1.78 -12.09
C GLY A 230 -6.84 -1.40 -10.68
N ARG A 231 -7.89 -2.07 -10.16
CA ARG A 231 -8.43 -1.88 -8.81
C ARG A 231 -7.64 -2.72 -7.79
N LEU A 232 -6.40 -2.32 -7.54
CA LEU A 232 -5.44 -3.09 -6.75
C LEU A 232 -5.90 -3.42 -5.31
N GLN A 233 -6.65 -2.52 -4.66
CA GLN A 233 -7.20 -2.81 -3.32
C GLN A 233 -8.25 -3.92 -3.38
N ASP A 234 -9.18 -3.85 -4.34
CA ASP A 234 -10.22 -4.87 -4.52
C ASP A 234 -9.59 -6.23 -4.89
N GLU A 235 -8.50 -6.23 -5.66
CA GLU A 235 -7.72 -7.43 -5.96
C GLU A 235 -7.12 -8.03 -4.69
N ILE A 236 -6.44 -7.23 -3.85
CA ILE A 236 -5.85 -7.69 -2.58
C ILE A 236 -6.92 -8.30 -1.67
N ASP A 237 -8.06 -7.62 -1.53
CA ASP A 237 -9.16 -8.06 -0.68
C ASP A 237 -9.76 -9.39 -1.19
N ALA A 238 -9.88 -9.56 -2.52
CA ALA A 238 -10.33 -10.80 -3.13
C ALA A 238 -9.31 -11.95 -2.95
N LEU A 239 -8.02 -11.68 -3.12
CA LEU A 239 -6.95 -12.67 -2.90
C LEU A 239 -6.85 -13.09 -1.41
N HIS A 240 -7.13 -12.20 -0.47
CA HIS A 240 -7.24 -12.59 0.95
C HIS A 240 -8.41 -13.53 1.21
N ARG A 241 -9.53 -13.39 0.50
CA ARG A 241 -10.63 -14.38 0.56
C ARG A 241 -10.20 -15.74 0.03
N VAL A 242 -9.38 -15.78 -1.03
CA VAL A 242 -8.76 -17.03 -1.52
C VAL A 242 -7.89 -17.66 -0.43
N LEU A 243 -6.99 -16.90 0.21
CA LEU A 243 -6.12 -17.43 1.28
C LEU A 243 -6.87 -17.87 2.54
N LYS A 244 -8.06 -17.32 2.80
CA LYS A 244 -8.91 -17.80 3.90
C LYS A 244 -9.37 -19.25 3.68
N ILE A 245 -9.54 -19.65 2.41
CA ILE A 245 -9.97 -21.00 2.02
C ILE A 245 -8.75 -21.90 1.73
N LYS A 246 -7.71 -21.36 1.08
CA LYS A 246 -6.45 -22.06 0.74
C LYS A 246 -5.23 -21.29 1.29
N PRO A 247 -4.88 -21.44 2.58
CA PRO A 247 -3.83 -20.63 3.22
C PRO A 247 -2.41 -20.83 2.69
N ASN A 248 -2.15 -21.96 2.03
CA ASN A 248 -0.81 -22.36 1.57
C ASN A 248 -0.60 -22.08 0.08
N GLU A 249 -1.44 -21.27 -0.55
CA GLU A 249 -1.30 -20.93 -1.97
C GLU A 249 -0.23 -19.83 -2.17
N GLU A 250 1.01 -20.25 -2.39
CA GLU A 250 2.18 -19.35 -2.49
C GLU A 250 2.09 -18.36 -3.66
N GLU A 251 1.45 -18.74 -4.76
CA GLU A 251 1.20 -17.84 -5.90
C GLU A 251 0.33 -16.65 -5.49
N VAL A 252 -0.74 -16.91 -4.71
CA VAL A 252 -1.64 -15.87 -4.21
C VAL A 252 -0.92 -14.94 -3.23
N LYS A 253 -0.10 -15.49 -2.33
CA LYS A 253 0.73 -14.67 -1.42
C LYS A 253 1.67 -13.75 -2.19
N THR A 254 2.38 -14.30 -3.17
CA THR A 254 3.30 -13.54 -4.04
C THR A 254 2.56 -12.45 -4.81
N ARG A 255 1.35 -12.73 -5.30
CA ARG A 255 0.53 -11.73 -5.99
C ARG A 255 0.06 -10.62 -5.05
N ILE A 256 -0.37 -10.94 -3.82
CA ILE A 256 -0.73 -9.92 -2.82
C ILE A 256 0.45 -9.00 -2.54
N GLU A 257 1.67 -9.53 -2.39
CA GLU A 257 2.87 -8.72 -2.19
C GLU A 257 3.19 -7.82 -3.40
N ALA A 258 3.00 -8.32 -4.63
CA ALA A 258 3.16 -7.53 -5.84
C ALA A 258 2.10 -6.42 -5.93
N ALA A 259 0.82 -6.75 -5.75
CA ALA A 259 -0.29 -5.79 -5.80
C ALA A 259 -0.17 -4.72 -4.71
N ASN A 260 0.31 -5.07 -3.50
CA ASN A 260 0.59 -4.09 -2.44
C ASN A 260 1.70 -3.11 -2.85
N ARG A 261 2.78 -3.59 -3.48
CA ARG A 261 3.85 -2.72 -3.99
C ARG A 261 3.34 -1.79 -5.10
N GLU A 262 2.56 -2.31 -6.04
CA GLU A 262 1.91 -1.52 -7.10
C GLU A 262 0.98 -0.45 -6.51
N LEU A 263 0.20 -0.81 -5.47
CA LEU A 263 -0.74 0.11 -4.81
C LEU A 263 0.00 1.23 -4.05
N GLN A 264 1.08 0.90 -3.37
CA GLN A 264 1.94 1.89 -2.70
C GLN A 264 2.56 2.85 -3.72
N ASP A 265 3.07 2.35 -4.85
CA ASP A 265 3.61 3.18 -5.94
C ASP A 265 2.53 4.09 -6.56
N GLN A 266 1.33 3.58 -6.80
CA GLN A 266 0.22 4.39 -7.32
C GLN A 266 -0.19 5.50 -6.34
N ARG A 267 -0.30 5.18 -5.04
CA ARG A 267 -0.62 6.15 -3.99
C ARG A 267 0.49 7.18 -3.83
N PHE A 268 1.75 6.76 -3.92
CA PHE A 268 2.91 7.65 -3.93
C PHE A 268 2.84 8.63 -5.11
N LYS A 269 2.70 8.14 -6.35
CA LYS A 269 2.58 8.97 -7.55
C LYS A 269 1.44 9.98 -7.47
N ARG A 270 0.29 9.58 -6.94
CA ARG A 270 -0.85 10.49 -6.72
C ARG A 270 -0.50 11.59 -5.72
N ALA A 271 0.08 11.24 -4.57
CA ALA A 271 0.49 12.21 -3.56
C ALA A 271 1.54 13.19 -4.10
N ILE A 272 2.51 12.71 -4.90
CA ILE A 272 3.47 13.58 -5.59
C ILE A 272 2.76 14.55 -6.56
N GLY A 273 1.75 14.08 -7.29
CA GLY A 273 0.89 14.93 -8.12
C GLY A 273 0.20 16.04 -7.32
N GLU A 274 -0.34 15.71 -6.14
CA GLU A 274 -0.93 16.68 -5.21
C GLU A 274 0.09 17.73 -4.73
N VAL A 275 1.33 17.31 -4.41
CA VAL A 275 2.40 18.26 -4.03
C VAL A 275 2.68 19.25 -5.16
N ARG A 276 2.83 18.75 -6.40
CA ARG A 276 3.10 19.62 -7.57
C ARG A 276 1.98 20.61 -7.82
N GLN A 277 0.72 20.17 -7.71
CA GLN A 277 -0.43 21.04 -7.86
C GLN A 277 -0.46 22.14 -6.78
N ALA A 278 -0.17 21.78 -5.54
CA ALA A 278 -0.11 22.71 -4.43
C ALA A 278 1.04 23.74 -4.59
N LEU A 279 2.23 23.29 -5.01
CA LEU A 279 3.35 24.17 -5.37
C LEU A 279 2.96 25.16 -6.48
N SER A 280 2.30 24.69 -7.54
CA SER A 280 1.81 25.55 -8.63
C SER A 280 0.76 26.56 -8.17
N SER A 281 -0.01 26.22 -7.14
CA SER A 281 -1.03 27.10 -6.55
C SER A 281 -0.46 27.98 -5.43
N GLN A 282 0.86 27.91 -5.19
CA GLN A 282 1.55 28.57 -4.08
C GLN A 282 0.98 28.25 -2.68
N ASP A 283 0.31 27.11 -2.54
CA ASP A 283 -0.33 26.66 -1.29
C ASP A 283 0.63 25.77 -0.49
N VAL A 284 1.43 26.41 0.37
CA VAL A 284 2.48 25.76 1.18
C VAL A 284 1.91 24.68 2.08
N GLU A 285 0.78 24.93 2.73
CA GLU A 285 0.19 23.99 3.68
C GLU A 285 -0.36 22.74 2.98
N LYS A 286 -1.03 22.90 1.83
CA LYS A 286 -1.41 21.74 1.01
C LYS A 286 -0.19 20.97 0.51
N ALA A 287 0.87 21.66 0.09
CA ALA A 287 2.09 21.02 -0.40
C ALA A 287 2.77 20.18 0.69
N ARG A 288 2.89 20.72 1.91
CA ARG A 288 3.42 20.00 3.07
C ARG A 288 2.60 18.77 3.42
N ASN A 289 1.27 18.92 3.51
CA ASN A 289 0.37 17.81 3.82
C ASN A 289 0.45 16.69 2.75
N ALA A 290 0.47 17.05 1.47
CA ALA A 290 0.63 16.09 0.38
C ALA A 290 2.00 15.39 0.41
N LEU A 291 3.08 16.12 0.76
CA LEU A 291 4.41 15.55 0.90
C LEU A 291 4.47 14.55 2.05
N THR A 292 3.83 14.85 3.19
CA THR A 292 3.70 13.91 4.31
C THR A 292 2.94 12.64 3.90
N LYS A 293 1.89 12.74 3.06
CA LYS A 293 1.24 11.55 2.50
C LYS A 293 2.21 10.74 1.62
N ALA A 294 2.96 11.39 0.74
CA ALA A 294 3.93 10.72 -0.13
C ALA A 294 5.01 10.00 0.69
N GLN A 295 5.52 10.64 1.75
CA GLN A 295 6.49 10.06 2.68
C GLN A 295 5.97 8.78 3.35
N ARG A 296 4.68 8.69 3.68
CA ARG A 296 4.10 7.47 4.26
C ARG A 296 4.12 6.28 3.31
N PHE A 297 4.07 6.51 1.99
CA PHE A 297 4.08 5.44 1.00
C PHE A 297 5.48 5.05 0.54
N ASN A 298 6.40 6.00 0.41
CA ASN A 298 7.80 5.71 0.08
C ASN A 298 8.74 6.76 0.70
N PRO A 299 9.17 6.57 1.97
CA PRO A 299 9.97 7.55 2.70
C PRO A 299 11.34 7.82 2.06
N SER A 300 11.94 6.79 1.46
CA SER A 300 13.32 6.82 0.95
C SER A 300 13.41 7.31 -0.50
N HIS A 301 12.29 7.70 -1.13
CA HIS A 301 12.30 8.12 -2.52
C HIS A 301 13.00 9.49 -2.68
N PRO A 302 14.03 9.62 -3.56
CA PRO A 302 14.81 10.86 -3.71
C PRO A 302 13.99 12.11 -4.05
N GLU A 303 12.83 11.92 -4.67
CA GLU A 303 11.90 12.99 -5.01
C GLU A 303 11.32 13.70 -3.79
N ILE A 304 11.18 13.01 -2.65
CA ILE A 304 10.70 13.61 -1.40
C ILE A 304 11.63 14.77 -0.99
N THR A 305 12.94 14.54 -0.99
CA THR A 305 13.93 15.56 -0.64
C THR A 305 13.88 16.73 -1.60
N ARG A 306 13.77 16.46 -2.91
CA ARG A 306 13.67 17.53 -3.93
C ARG A 306 12.41 18.38 -3.75
N LEU A 307 11.26 17.75 -3.54
CA LEU A 307 10.00 18.46 -3.33
C LEU A 307 10.01 19.25 -2.02
N ASN A 308 10.63 18.71 -0.96
CA ASN A 308 10.81 19.46 0.28
C ASN A 308 11.63 20.74 0.04
N GLN A 309 12.73 20.64 -0.72
CA GLN A 309 13.52 21.82 -1.10
C GLN A 309 12.69 22.82 -1.92
N SER A 310 11.85 22.36 -2.85
CA SER A 310 10.95 23.23 -3.61
C SER A 310 9.91 23.94 -2.73
N ILE A 311 9.36 23.26 -1.71
CA ILE A 311 8.45 23.88 -0.74
C ILE A 311 9.19 24.96 0.06
N GLU A 312 10.40 24.66 0.55
CA GLU A 312 11.19 25.63 1.31
C GLU A 312 11.69 26.81 0.48
N GLU A 313 11.90 26.63 -0.84
CA GLU A 313 12.14 27.74 -1.76
C GLU A 313 10.89 28.60 -1.94
N LEU A 314 9.71 27.99 -2.15
CA LEU A 314 8.45 28.71 -2.25
C LEU A 314 8.13 29.53 -0.99
N VAL A 315 8.38 28.97 0.21
CA VAL A 315 8.21 29.70 1.47
C VAL A 315 9.09 30.94 1.50
N ARG A 316 10.36 30.80 1.11
CA ARG A 316 11.30 31.93 1.02
C ARG A 316 10.84 32.96 -0.02
N ASP A 317 10.34 32.53 -1.17
CA ASP A 317 9.80 33.42 -2.21
C ASP A 317 8.61 34.24 -1.73
N LEU A 318 7.65 33.61 -1.06
CA LEU A 318 6.45 34.29 -0.54
C LEU A 318 6.81 35.31 0.55
N GLU A 319 7.73 34.96 1.45
CA GLU A 319 8.17 35.90 2.49
C GLU A 319 8.94 37.08 1.89
N VAL A 320 9.81 36.83 0.91
CA VAL A 320 10.49 37.91 0.17
C VAL A 320 9.46 38.82 -0.51
N ALA A 321 8.47 38.27 -1.23
CA ALA A 321 7.44 39.06 -1.89
C ALA A 321 6.67 39.95 -0.89
N LYS A 322 6.36 39.44 0.30
CA LYS A 322 5.73 40.20 1.38
C LYS A 322 6.62 41.33 1.91
N LEU A 323 7.91 41.09 2.08
CA LEU A 323 8.88 42.10 2.52
C LEU A 323 9.06 43.20 1.46
N ILE A 324 9.12 42.84 0.18
CA ILE A 324 9.14 43.82 -0.93
C ILE A 324 7.87 44.67 -0.93
N GLN A 325 6.70 44.06 -0.74
CA GLN A 325 5.43 44.80 -0.66
C GLN A 325 5.39 45.75 0.56
N THR A 326 5.93 45.31 1.69
CA THR A 326 6.06 46.14 2.90
C THR A 326 6.96 47.34 2.64
N ALA A 327 8.13 47.12 2.03
CA ALA A 327 9.05 48.18 1.65
C ALA A 327 8.38 49.18 0.68
N ALA A 328 7.64 48.72 -0.32
CA ALA A 328 6.93 49.60 -1.24
C ALA A 328 5.89 50.47 -0.52
N ASN A 329 5.15 49.91 0.44
CA ASN A 329 4.17 50.65 1.24
C ASN A 329 4.85 51.69 2.16
N SER A 330 5.97 51.33 2.79
CA SER A 330 6.77 52.26 3.61
C SER A 330 7.35 53.40 2.77
N ALA A 331 7.78 53.14 1.53
CA ALA A 331 8.27 54.18 0.63
C ALA A 331 7.16 55.19 0.26
N ILE A 332 5.92 54.74 0.04
CA ILE A 332 4.76 55.62 -0.17
C ILE A 332 4.51 56.52 1.05
N GLN A 333 4.77 56.00 2.25
CA GLN A 333 4.66 56.73 3.52
C GLN A 333 5.90 57.58 3.84
N ASP A 334 6.91 57.59 2.97
CA ASP A 334 8.17 58.31 3.16
C ASP A 334 8.98 57.83 4.39
N ASP A 335 8.75 56.60 4.84
CA ASP A 335 9.47 55.94 5.94
C ASP A 335 10.62 55.11 5.40
N TRP A 336 11.73 55.78 5.07
CA TRP A 336 12.90 55.15 4.45
C TRP A 336 13.66 54.20 5.38
N ILE A 337 13.55 54.37 6.70
CA ILE A 337 14.15 53.45 7.66
C ILE A 337 13.45 52.10 7.56
N ALA A 338 12.12 52.08 7.58
CA ALA A 338 11.34 50.85 7.40
C ALA A 338 11.54 50.21 6.01
N VAL A 339 11.75 51.02 4.96
CA VAL A 339 12.14 50.52 3.63
C VAL A 339 13.46 49.76 3.71
N GLN A 340 14.50 50.38 4.27
CA GLN A 340 15.83 49.77 4.38
C GLN A 340 15.76 48.46 5.18
N GLU A 341 15.09 48.46 6.34
CA GLU A 341 14.96 47.28 7.19
C GLU A 341 14.24 46.11 6.48
N SER A 342 13.12 46.40 5.80
CA SER A 342 12.36 45.38 5.06
C SER A 342 13.17 44.77 3.93
N LEU A 343 13.91 45.58 3.18
CA LEU A 343 14.77 45.10 2.09
C LEU A 343 16.00 44.35 2.60
N GLU A 344 16.59 44.76 3.73
CA GLU A 344 17.66 43.99 4.38
C GLU A 344 17.18 42.62 4.84
N GLN A 345 15.97 42.52 5.38
CA GLN A 345 15.36 41.22 5.72
C GLN A 345 15.13 40.37 4.46
N ALA A 346 14.67 40.96 3.36
CA ALA A 346 14.50 40.25 2.10
C ALA A 346 15.85 39.72 1.58
N LEU A 347 16.92 40.51 1.70
CA LEU A 347 18.28 40.12 1.31
C LEU A 347 18.89 39.04 2.19
N LYS A 348 18.49 38.90 3.46
CA LYS A 348 18.87 37.75 4.29
C LYS A 348 18.31 36.44 3.73
N LEU A 349 17.11 36.48 3.14
CA LEU A 349 16.48 35.32 2.51
C LEU A 349 17.01 35.07 1.09
N LYS A 350 17.21 36.14 0.31
CA LYS A 350 17.72 36.11 -1.07
C LYS A 350 18.79 37.18 -1.30
N PRO A 351 20.08 36.89 -1.03
CA PRO A 351 21.16 37.88 -1.07
C PRO A 351 21.47 38.49 -2.44
N LYS A 352 21.00 37.88 -3.53
CA LYS A 352 21.28 38.30 -4.92
C LYS A 352 20.09 38.98 -5.60
N LEU A 353 19.09 39.41 -4.84
CA LEU A 353 17.91 40.09 -5.37
C LEU A 353 18.26 41.54 -5.71
N ILE A 354 18.52 41.82 -6.99
CA ILE A 354 19.02 43.12 -7.49
C ILE A 354 18.12 44.27 -7.04
N ASP A 355 16.80 44.17 -7.26
CA ASP A 355 15.84 45.20 -6.88
C ASP A 355 15.88 45.54 -5.39
N ALA A 356 16.12 44.54 -4.52
CA ALA A 356 16.25 44.77 -3.08
C ALA A 356 17.60 45.39 -2.69
N ILE A 357 18.68 45.07 -3.41
CA ILE A 357 19.99 45.72 -3.24
C ILE A 357 19.87 47.20 -3.59
N GLU A 358 19.35 47.51 -4.79
CA GLU A 358 19.19 48.87 -5.28
C GLU A 358 18.23 49.69 -4.41
N GLY A 359 17.09 49.10 -4.03
CA GLY A 359 16.13 49.76 -3.14
C GLY A 359 16.70 50.05 -1.75
N ARG A 360 17.49 49.14 -1.17
CA ARG A 360 18.17 49.36 0.12
C ARG A 360 19.18 50.49 0.00
N ASP A 361 19.98 50.51 -1.06
CA ASP A 361 21.00 51.52 -1.27
C ASP A 361 20.37 52.90 -1.48
N LEU A 362 19.27 52.97 -2.23
CA LEU A 362 18.45 54.18 -2.36
C LEU A 362 17.92 54.67 -1.00
N ALA A 363 17.31 53.77 -0.22
CA ALA A 363 16.78 54.11 1.10
C ALA A 363 17.87 54.66 2.02
N LYS A 364 19.04 54.01 2.03
CA LYS A 364 20.21 54.47 2.77
C LYS A 364 20.66 55.86 2.34
N SER A 365 20.77 56.12 1.04
CA SER A 365 21.12 57.46 0.53
C SER A 365 20.12 58.53 0.97
N ILE A 366 18.83 58.21 0.99
CA ILE A 366 17.79 59.16 1.45
C ILE A 366 17.89 59.40 2.97
N ILE A 367 18.10 58.36 3.76
CA ILE A 367 18.28 58.48 5.23
C ILE A 367 19.51 59.33 5.54
N ASP A 368 20.64 59.04 4.90
CA ASP A 368 21.89 59.77 5.10
C ASP A 368 21.72 61.25 4.70
N ALA A 369 21.08 61.51 3.55
CA ALA A 369 20.78 62.87 3.11
C ALA A 369 19.87 63.59 4.12
N GLN A 370 18.72 62.98 4.47
CA GLN A 370 17.76 63.55 5.42
C GLN A 370 18.45 63.90 6.74
N SER A 371 19.26 63.01 7.29
CA SER A 371 19.98 63.25 8.54
C SER A 371 20.93 64.45 8.41
N LYS A 372 21.64 64.61 7.29
CA LYS A 372 22.51 65.77 7.06
C LYS A 372 21.72 67.08 6.97
N PHE A 373 20.59 67.09 6.24
CA PHE A 373 19.75 68.28 6.10
C PHE A 373 19.10 68.69 7.43
N ASP A 374 18.59 67.73 8.18
CA ASP A 374 18.05 67.94 9.53
C ASP A 374 19.13 68.55 10.46
N ASP A 375 20.38 68.07 10.34
CA ASP A 375 21.55 68.56 11.09
C ASP A 375 21.97 70.01 10.75
N TYR A 376 21.76 70.45 9.50
CA TYR A 376 21.99 71.82 9.07
C TYR A 376 20.88 72.74 9.55
N LEU A 377 19.62 72.31 9.43
CA LEU A 377 18.45 73.06 9.90
C LEU A 377 18.49 73.28 11.42
N ALA A 378 18.88 72.26 12.19
CA ALA A 378 19.05 72.36 13.64
C ALA A 378 20.16 73.35 14.07
N ARG A 379 21.11 73.67 13.18
CA ARG A 379 22.26 74.56 13.43
C ARG A 379 22.37 75.65 12.36
N SER A 380 21.23 76.29 12.05
CA SER A 380 21.12 77.25 10.96
C SER A 380 22.01 78.49 11.14
N ASP A 381 22.43 78.82 12.37
CA ASP A 381 23.38 79.90 12.66
C ASP A 381 24.75 79.71 11.99
N ARG A 382 25.17 78.46 11.79
CA ARG A 382 26.42 78.11 11.10
C ARG A 382 26.39 78.45 9.61
N LEU A 383 25.20 78.65 9.03
CA LEU A 383 25.02 79.04 7.62
C LEU A 383 25.51 80.47 7.35
N SER A 384 25.91 81.24 8.36
CA SER A 384 26.67 82.49 8.19
C SER A 384 28.09 82.28 7.62
N SER A 385 28.67 81.09 7.85
CA SER A 385 30.03 80.75 7.41
C SER A 385 30.07 80.34 5.94
N LYS A 386 30.97 80.96 5.17
CA LYS A 386 31.17 80.66 3.74
C LYS A 386 31.48 79.17 3.49
N ASN A 387 32.38 78.59 4.29
CA ASN A 387 32.78 77.18 4.11
C ASN A 387 31.61 76.20 4.35
N ILE A 388 30.70 76.54 5.27
CA ILE A 388 29.51 75.71 5.53
C ILE A 388 28.54 75.83 4.35
N VAL A 389 28.33 77.04 3.84
CA VAL A 389 27.47 77.26 2.66
C VAL A 389 28.01 76.55 1.42
N GLU A 390 29.32 76.58 1.18
CA GLU A 390 29.95 75.82 0.08
C GLU A 390 29.73 74.31 0.24
N ALA A 391 29.86 73.77 1.45
CA ALA A 391 29.58 72.36 1.73
C ALA A 391 28.10 72.00 1.52
N VAL A 392 27.17 72.86 1.97
CA VAL A 392 25.73 72.64 1.79
C VAL A 392 25.34 72.66 0.32
N HIS A 393 25.89 73.56 -0.51
CA HIS A 393 25.62 73.56 -1.95
C HIS A 393 25.99 72.24 -2.62
N LYS A 394 27.14 71.66 -2.25
CA LYS A 394 27.56 70.37 -2.78
C LYS A 394 26.60 69.24 -2.38
N GLU A 395 26.16 69.22 -1.12
CA GLU A 395 25.19 68.23 -0.63
C GLU A 395 23.80 68.40 -1.29
N LEU A 396 23.38 69.64 -1.59
CA LEU A 396 22.16 69.91 -2.35
C LEU A 396 22.23 69.35 -3.78
N GLU A 397 23.36 69.53 -4.48
CA GLU A 397 23.57 68.97 -5.82
C GLU A 397 23.49 67.43 -5.81
N GLU A 398 24.13 66.78 -4.83
CA GLU A 398 24.10 65.32 -4.66
C GLU A 398 22.69 64.81 -4.33
N ALA A 399 21.92 65.54 -3.51
CA ALA A 399 20.57 65.17 -3.11
C ALA A 399 19.50 65.37 -4.20
N GLN A 400 19.78 66.15 -5.25
CA GLN A 400 18.81 66.53 -6.27
C GLN A 400 18.11 65.32 -6.92
N VAL A 401 18.85 64.23 -7.16
CA VAL A 401 18.30 63.00 -7.76
C VAL A 401 17.40 62.21 -6.81
N LEU A 402 17.53 62.45 -5.50
CA LEU A 402 16.78 61.79 -4.43
C LEU A 402 15.43 62.45 -4.15
N LEU A 403 15.29 63.76 -4.44
CA LEU A 403 14.10 64.56 -4.10
C LEU A 403 12.79 64.08 -4.73
N LYS A 404 12.87 63.35 -5.85
CA LYS A 404 11.70 62.76 -6.51
C LYS A 404 11.12 61.59 -5.71
N PHE A 405 11.93 60.94 -4.87
CA PHE A 405 11.51 59.80 -4.08
C PHE A 405 10.96 60.20 -2.72
N SER A 406 11.56 61.20 -2.05
CA SER A 406 11.18 61.59 -0.69
C SER A 406 10.59 63.02 -0.60
N PRO A 407 9.29 63.16 -0.34
CA PRO A 407 8.65 64.44 -0.03
C PRO A 407 9.23 65.17 1.20
N ARG A 408 9.60 64.44 2.26
CA ARG A 408 10.21 64.97 3.48
C ARG A 408 11.60 65.52 3.19
N LEU A 409 12.40 64.81 2.41
CA LEU A 409 13.72 65.31 1.99
C LEU A 409 13.57 66.58 1.15
N ARG A 410 12.62 66.59 0.22
CA ARG A 410 12.31 67.79 -0.58
C ARG A 410 11.92 68.98 0.30
N THR A 411 11.12 68.73 1.33
CA THR A 411 10.70 69.77 2.29
C THR A 411 11.91 70.30 3.06
N ALA A 412 12.76 69.43 3.61
CA ALA A 412 13.98 69.82 4.32
C ALA A 412 14.96 70.61 3.43
N VAL A 413 15.08 70.23 2.16
CA VAL A 413 15.88 70.97 1.17
C VAL A 413 15.32 72.37 0.95
N SER A 414 14.01 72.51 0.69
CA SER A 414 13.39 73.83 0.50
C SER A 414 13.48 74.73 1.74
N GLU A 415 13.33 74.15 2.93
CA GLU A 415 13.53 74.86 4.20
C GLU A 415 14.98 75.32 4.36
N LEU A 416 15.96 74.48 4.01
CA LEU A 416 17.36 74.82 4.12
C LEU A 416 17.77 75.91 3.13
N GLU A 417 17.30 75.84 1.88
CA GLU A 417 17.52 76.90 0.89
C GLU A 417 16.98 78.25 1.38
N PHE A 418 15.80 78.25 1.99
CA PHE A 418 15.21 79.45 2.58
C PHE A 418 16.03 80.00 3.76
N GLU A 419 16.47 79.14 4.67
CA GLU A 419 17.36 79.53 5.77
C GLU A 419 18.72 80.05 5.25
N MET A 420 19.29 79.43 4.22
CA MET A 420 20.54 79.91 3.61
C MET A 420 20.40 81.34 3.09
N VAL A 421 19.30 81.67 2.41
CA VAL A 421 19.02 83.03 1.95
C VAL A 421 18.96 84.00 3.14
N LYS A 422 18.25 83.64 4.22
CA LYS A 422 18.18 84.48 5.43
C LYS A 422 19.56 84.75 6.05
N TRP A 423 20.38 83.72 6.22
CA TRP A 423 21.69 83.82 6.87
C TRP A 423 22.77 84.45 5.97
N GLN A 424 22.54 84.51 4.65
CA GLN A 424 23.47 85.12 3.69
C GLN A 424 23.09 86.53 3.25
N THR A 425 21.85 86.98 3.52
CA THR A 425 21.39 88.34 3.21
C THR A 425 21.88 89.32 4.27
N GLU A 426 22.53 90.41 3.86
CA GLU A 426 22.97 91.45 4.80
C GLU A 426 21.78 92.21 5.37
N VAL A 427 21.85 92.52 6.67
CA VAL A 427 20.85 93.32 7.39
C VAL A 427 21.49 94.62 7.90
N PRO A 428 20.70 95.71 8.00
CA PRO A 428 21.22 96.98 8.51
C PRO A 428 21.51 96.91 10.01
N VAL A 429 22.68 97.40 10.39
CA VAL A 429 23.13 97.56 11.77
C VAL A 429 23.49 99.02 12.00
N ARG A 430 22.87 99.65 12.99
CA ARG A 430 23.09 101.05 13.32
C ARG A 430 24.20 101.20 14.36
N VAL A 431 25.24 101.94 14.02
CA VAL A 431 26.42 102.16 14.85
C VAL A 431 26.41 103.58 15.41
N ILE A 432 26.29 103.70 16.73
CA ILE A 432 26.22 104.98 17.44
C ILE A 432 27.54 105.24 18.20
N SER A 433 28.07 106.46 18.07
CA SER A 433 29.30 106.89 18.74
C SER A 433 29.38 108.41 18.96
N ASP A 434 30.50 108.90 19.48
CA ASP A 434 30.72 110.30 19.88
C ASP A 434 31.36 111.17 18.79
N GLY A 435 31.56 110.64 17.59
CA GLY A 435 32.27 111.31 16.48
C GLY A 435 33.78 111.47 16.71
N LYS A 436 34.35 110.88 17.77
CA LYS A 436 35.79 110.98 18.10
C LYS A 436 36.44 109.60 18.28
N THR A 437 35.66 108.60 18.67
CA THR A 437 36.09 107.21 18.78
C THR A 437 36.22 106.63 17.37
N HIS A 438 37.39 106.09 17.04
CA HIS A 438 37.63 105.43 15.76
C HIS A 438 37.23 103.95 15.87
N ILE A 439 36.22 103.53 15.11
CA ILE A 439 35.60 102.21 15.24
C ILE A 439 36.02 101.30 14.08
N ILE A 440 36.35 100.04 14.41
CA ILE A 440 36.64 98.96 13.48
C ILE A 440 35.75 97.76 13.82
N VAL A 441 35.22 97.07 12.82
CA VAL A 441 34.54 95.79 12.98
C VAL A 441 35.51 94.68 12.59
N ARG A 442 35.86 93.82 13.55
CA ARG A 442 36.82 92.74 13.32
C ARG A 442 36.32 91.81 12.22
N ARG A 443 37.21 91.49 11.27
CA ARG A 443 36.95 90.64 10.08
C ARG A 443 35.98 91.22 9.05
N VAL A 444 35.56 92.49 9.19
CA VAL A 444 34.71 93.18 8.21
C VAL A 444 35.42 94.39 7.62
N GLY A 445 35.82 95.35 8.46
CA GLY A 445 36.44 96.59 7.97
C GLY A 445 36.39 97.77 8.94
N ILE A 446 36.83 98.93 8.46
CA ILE A 446 36.94 100.18 9.23
C ILE A 446 35.68 101.02 9.05
N ILE A 447 35.05 101.42 10.15
CA ILE A 447 33.89 102.35 10.15
C ILE A 447 34.37 103.81 10.24
N GLY A 448 35.42 104.05 11.02
CA GLY A 448 35.97 105.39 11.27
C GLY A 448 35.31 106.08 12.47
N ALA A 449 35.43 107.42 12.53
CA ALA A 449 34.81 108.23 13.56
C ALA A 449 33.44 108.73 13.07
N VAL A 450 32.37 108.25 13.69
CA VAL A 450 30.98 108.50 13.30
C VAL A 450 30.16 108.92 14.51
N ARG A 451 29.00 109.57 14.29
CA ARG A 451 28.00 109.76 15.36
C ARG A 451 26.87 108.75 15.24
N ASP A 452 26.42 108.55 14.01
CA ASP A 452 25.40 107.61 13.61
C ASP A 452 25.77 107.14 12.20
N ARG A 453 25.90 105.83 12.01
CA ARG A 453 26.15 105.24 10.70
C ARG A 453 25.49 103.87 10.61
N GLU A 454 24.75 103.66 9.55
CA GLU A 454 24.23 102.35 9.19
C GLU A 454 25.29 101.58 8.38
N ILE A 455 25.49 100.31 8.73
CA ILE A 455 26.32 99.37 8.00
C ILE A 455 25.53 98.11 7.69
N MET A 456 25.86 97.44 6.60
CA MET A 456 25.25 96.17 6.23
C MET A 456 26.14 95.03 6.72
N LEU A 457 25.58 94.14 7.54
CA LEU A 457 26.27 92.96 8.05
C LEU A 457 25.41 91.73 7.82
N LYS A 458 26.02 90.61 7.45
CA LYS A 458 25.32 89.31 7.46
C LYS A 458 24.95 88.94 8.90
N PRO A 459 23.91 88.13 9.11
CA PRO A 459 23.64 87.54 10.41
C PRO A 459 24.86 86.77 10.96
N GLY A 460 25.17 86.97 12.24
CA GLY A 460 26.36 86.40 12.88
C GLY A 460 26.83 87.20 14.09
N THR A 461 27.93 86.76 14.70
CA THR A 461 28.52 87.42 15.88
C THR A 461 29.70 88.32 15.47
N TYR A 462 29.61 89.60 15.81
CA TYR A 462 30.58 90.62 15.47
C TYR A 462 31.19 91.28 16.70
N ARG A 463 32.46 91.68 16.58
CA ARG A 463 33.19 92.41 17.60
C ARG A 463 33.61 93.77 17.07
N PHE A 464 33.09 94.81 17.69
CA PHE A 464 33.37 96.21 17.41
C PHE A 464 34.46 96.68 18.36
N GLU A 465 35.55 97.22 17.81
CA GLU A 465 36.68 97.76 18.55
C GLU A 465 36.73 99.28 18.34
N GLY A 466 36.51 100.02 19.43
CA GLY A 466 36.69 101.46 19.49
C GLY A 466 38.08 101.80 20.02
N SER A 467 38.74 102.74 19.36
CA SER A 467 40.03 103.29 19.79
C SER A 467 39.99 104.81 19.78
N ARG A 468 40.60 105.44 20.79
CA ARG A 468 40.69 106.90 20.89
C ARG A 468 41.95 107.28 21.64
N ARG A 469 42.78 108.15 21.07
CA ARG A 469 44.06 108.58 21.67
C ARG A 469 43.82 109.19 23.06
N GLY A 470 44.51 108.67 24.08
CA GLY A 470 44.36 109.07 25.49
C GLY A 470 43.18 108.41 26.23
N TYR A 471 42.54 107.41 25.63
CA TYR A 471 41.43 106.65 26.23
C TYR A 471 41.66 105.15 26.04
N ARG A 472 41.07 104.34 26.93
CA ARG A 472 41.15 102.88 26.86
C ARG A 472 40.27 102.37 25.70
N ASN A 473 40.78 101.38 24.96
CA ASN A 473 40.03 100.75 23.88
C ASN A 473 38.77 100.06 24.42
N LYS A 474 37.68 100.10 23.66
CA LYS A 474 36.42 99.45 24.01
C LYS A 474 36.10 98.35 23.01
N LEU A 475 35.84 97.14 23.50
CA LEU A 475 35.39 96.01 22.69
C LEU A 475 33.92 95.71 23.01
N VAL A 476 33.06 95.73 22.01
CA VAL A 476 31.63 95.41 22.15
C VAL A 476 31.31 94.24 21.22
N GLU A 477 30.74 93.18 21.77
CA GLU A 477 30.27 92.03 21.00
C GLU A 477 28.76 92.13 20.80
N ILE A 478 28.29 91.93 19.57
CA ILE A 478 26.86 91.87 19.24
C ILE A 478 26.56 90.61 18.41
N LYS A 479 25.33 90.12 18.53
CA LYS A 479 24.78 89.06 17.67
C LYS A 479 23.75 89.68 16.74
N VAL A 480 24.06 89.68 15.44
CA VAL A 480 23.15 90.11 14.37
C VAL A 480 22.30 88.91 13.99
N THR A 481 20.98 89.03 14.09
CA THR A 481 20.03 87.97 13.74
C THR A 481 19.39 88.23 12.37
N PRO A 482 18.91 87.19 11.65
CA PRO A 482 18.27 87.36 10.34
C PRO A 482 16.89 88.05 10.37
N HIS A 483 16.35 88.40 11.55
CA HIS A 483 15.03 89.02 11.67
C HIS A 483 15.08 90.51 11.27
N ALA A 484 14.45 90.83 10.14
CA ALA A 484 14.44 92.17 9.55
C ALA A 484 13.59 93.23 10.28
N ASN A 485 12.82 92.83 11.31
CA ASN A 485 11.86 93.72 11.97
C ASN A 485 12.46 94.56 13.10
N GLU A 486 13.72 94.31 13.48
CA GLU A 486 14.44 95.07 14.50
C GLU A 486 15.82 95.48 13.98
N ILE A 487 16.06 96.79 13.86
CA ILE A 487 17.38 97.30 13.51
C ILE A 487 18.29 97.02 14.71
N THR A 488 19.32 96.20 14.50
CA THR A 488 20.32 95.95 15.55
C THR A 488 21.14 97.22 15.77
N GLU A 489 21.14 97.75 16.99
CA GLU A 489 21.88 98.95 17.34
C GLU A 489 23.09 98.61 18.23
N VAL A 490 24.24 99.24 17.96
CA VAL A 490 25.45 99.08 18.76
C VAL A 490 26.06 100.42 19.11
N THR A 491 26.33 100.64 20.39
CA THR A 491 26.99 101.86 20.89
C THR A 491 28.44 101.59 21.25
N VAL A 492 29.37 102.27 20.58
CA VAL A 492 30.82 102.11 20.77
C VAL A 492 31.47 103.46 21.07
N ILE A 493 31.78 103.71 22.35
CA ILE A 493 32.35 104.99 22.81
C ILE A 493 33.49 104.71 23.80
N CYS A 494 34.68 105.25 23.53
CA CYS A 494 35.81 105.24 24.45
C CYS A 494 35.67 106.37 25.48
N ASN A 495 35.15 106.05 26.67
CA ASN A 495 34.82 107.02 27.73
C ASN A 495 35.79 106.99 28.93
N GLU A 496 36.69 106.02 29.03
CA GLU A 496 37.66 105.88 30.11
C GLU A 496 39.04 106.44 29.67
N ARG A 497 39.57 107.46 30.36
CA ARG A 497 40.91 108.01 30.07
C ARG A 497 42.02 107.10 30.61
N VAL A 498 43.13 107.05 29.89
CA VAL A 498 44.37 106.34 30.30
C VAL A 498 45.29 107.28 31.06
#